data_AF-A0A7K7TRA2-F1
#
_entry.id   AF-A0A7K7TRA2-F1
#
_cell.length_a   1.000
_cell.length_b   1.000
_cell.length_c   1.000
_cell.angle_alpha   90.00
_cell.angle_beta   90.00
_cell.angle_gamma   90.00
#
_symmetry.space_group_name_H-M   'P 1'
#
loop_
_entity.id
_entity.type
_entity.pdbx_description
1 polymer ?
#
loop_
_entity_poly.entity_id
_entity_poly.type
_entity_poly.pdbx_seq_one_letter_code
_entity_poly.pdbx_strand_id
1 'polypeptide(L)'
;RNGDGRAVLRSSVREFLCSEAMHYLGIPTSRAASLVVSDDDVWRDQFYNGDIKKERGAIVLRLAKSWFRIGSLEILAHSGELDLQRRLLDFLIQEHFPSIAMNDSNRYLEFFSTVVSETANLIALWMSVGFAHGVCNTDNFSLLSITIDYGPFGFMDSYDPNFVPNTSDDERRYKIGNQANVGLFNLSKLLQALKPLLDPRQKQLASQILEGYGEHYYIRFTELFKRKLGLLGENEDDNYLIAFLLKVSLLC
;
A
#
# COMPACT_ATOMS: atom_id res chain seq x y z
N ARG A 1 -4.56 -23.74 -2.97
CA ARG A 1 -5.46 -22.57 -3.25
C ARG A 1 -6.66 -23.13 -4.02
N ASN A 2 -7.90 -22.80 -3.65
CA ASN A 2 -9.15 -23.38 -4.19
C ASN A 2 -9.96 -22.42 -5.09
N GLY A 3 -9.37 -21.30 -5.52
CA GLY A 3 -10.05 -20.32 -6.38
C GLY A 3 -10.15 -20.82 -7.84
N ASP A 4 -11.12 -20.30 -8.57
CA ASP A 4 -11.39 -20.66 -9.98
C ASP A 4 -10.48 -19.92 -11.00
N GLY A 5 -9.64 -19.00 -10.52
CA GLY A 5 -8.75 -18.19 -11.36
C GLY A 5 -9.45 -17.10 -12.17
N ARG A 6 -10.69 -16.73 -11.84
CA ARG A 6 -11.50 -15.75 -12.59
C ARG A 6 -11.79 -14.49 -11.77
N ALA A 7 -12.02 -13.38 -12.46
CA ALA A 7 -12.55 -12.14 -11.87
C ALA A 7 -13.96 -11.85 -12.43
N VAL A 8 -14.76 -11.12 -11.67
CA VAL A 8 -16.12 -10.72 -12.07
C VAL A 8 -16.16 -9.28 -12.56
N LEU A 9 -17.19 -8.93 -13.32
CA LEU A 9 -17.38 -7.59 -13.88
C LEU A 9 -17.34 -6.50 -12.80
N ARG A 10 -18.02 -6.70 -11.68
CA ARG A 10 -18.10 -5.71 -10.59
C ARG A 10 -16.74 -5.40 -9.98
N SER A 11 -15.93 -6.40 -9.66
CA SER A 11 -14.58 -6.18 -9.11
C SER A 11 -13.67 -5.54 -10.16
N SER A 12 -13.77 -5.99 -11.41
CA SER A 12 -12.97 -5.48 -12.53
C SER A 12 -13.23 -4.00 -12.82
N VAL A 13 -14.50 -3.58 -12.83
CA VAL A 13 -14.88 -2.17 -13.03
C VAL A 13 -14.36 -1.31 -11.87
N ARG A 14 -14.50 -1.79 -10.63
CA ARG A 14 -14.00 -1.07 -9.45
C ARG A 14 -12.49 -0.86 -9.49
N GLU A 15 -11.73 -1.91 -9.82
CA GLU A 15 -10.28 -1.83 -9.95
C GLU A 15 -9.87 -0.88 -11.09
N PHE A 16 -10.53 -0.97 -12.25
CA PHE A 16 -10.26 -0.08 -13.38
C PHE A 16 -10.46 1.39 -12.98
N LEU A 17 -11.63 1.73 -12.43
CA LEU A 17 -11.96 3.09 -12.04
C LEU A 17 -11.03 3.63 -10.95
N CYS A 18 -10.73 2.83 -9.93
CA CYS A 18 -9.92 3.29 -8.80
C CYS A 18 -8.44 3.43 -9.16
N SER A 19 -7.90 2.52 -9.98
CA SER A 19 -6.53 2.64 -10.52
C SER A 19 -6.34 3.98 -11.22
N GLU A 20 -7.27 4.34 -12.10
CA GLU A 20 -7.17 5.58 -12.88
C GLU A 20 -7.50 6.82 -12.03
N ALA A 21 -8.50 6.76 -11.14
CA ALA A 21 -8.81 7.85 -10.22
C ALA A 21 -7.63 8.18 -9.30
N MET A 22 -6.97 7.17 -8.72
CA MET A 22 -5.79 7.37 -7.88
C MET A 22 -4.64 8.01 -8.67
N HIS A 23 -4.44 7.61 -9.93
CA HIS A 23 -3.45 8.23 -10.80
C HIS A 23 -3.74 9.72 -11.04
N TYR A 24 -4.99 10.09 -11.37
CA TYR A 24 -5.37 11.48 -11.60
C TYR A 24 -5.41 12.32 -10.32
N LEU A 25 -5.56 11.70 -9.15
CA LEU A 25 -5.35 12.34 -7.84
C LEU A 25 -3.87 12.56 -7.51
N GLY A 26 -2.94 12.11 -8.37
CA GLY A 26 -1.51 12.20 -8.14
C GLY A 26 -0.97 11.19 -7.12
N ILE A 27 -1.72 10.12 -6.85
CA ILE A 27 -1.32 9.07 -5.91
C ILE A 27 -0.63 7.93 -6.68
N PRO A 28 0.58 7.50 -6.29
CA PRO A 28 1.27 6.39 -6.96
C PRO A 28 0.43 5.10 -6.95
N THR A 29 0.21 4.52 -8.14
CA THR A 29 -0.69 3.37 -8.31
C THR A 29 -0.37 2.54 -9.57
N SER A 30 -0.77 1.27 -9.59
CA SER A 30 -0.95 0.51 -10.83
C SER A 30 -2.03 1.15 -11.72
N ARG A 31 -1.89 0.99 -13.03
CA ARG A 31 -2.80 1.53 -14.04
C ARG A 31 -3.69 0.43 -14.62
N ALA A 32 -4.83 0.82 -15.16
CA ALA A 32 -5.75 -0.09 -15.84
C ALA A 32 -5.96 0.36 -17.29
N ALA A 33 -5.46 -0.44 -18.24
CA ALA A 33 -5.44 -0.07 -19.65
C ALA A 33 -6.72 -0.48 -20.40
N SER A 34 -7.30 -1.63 -20.05
CA SER A 34 -8.52 -2.13 -20.69
C SER A 34 -9.31 -3.03 -19.75
N LEU A 35 -10.62 -3.11 -19.99
CA LEU A 35 -11.53 -4.04 -19.34
C LEU A 35 -12.30 -4.80 -20.42
N VAL A 36 -12.22 -6.13 -20.39
CA VAL A 36 -12.95 -7.01 -21.31
C VAL A 36 -13.98 -7.80 -20.53
N VAL A 37 -15.22 -7.79 -21.00
CA VAL A 37 -16.33 -8.52 -20.39
C VAL A 37 -16.60 -9.78 -21.22
N SER A 38 -16.74 -10.90 -20.54
CA SER A 38 -17.12 -12.18 -21.15
C SER A 38 -18.58 -12.53 -20.81
N ASP A 39 -19.15 -13.45 -21.57
CA ASP A 39 -20.43 -14.09 -21.25
C ASP A 39 -20.26 -15.33 -20.37
N ASP A 40 -19.03 -15.60 -19.92
CA ASP A 40 -18.73 -16.67 -18.98
C ASP A 40 -19.36 -16.39 -17.61
N ASP A 41 -19.91 -17.46 -17.05
CA ASP A 41 -20.53 -17.44 -15.74
C ASP A 41 -19.50 -17.67 -14.64
N VAL A 42 -19.52 -16.81 -13.64
CA VAL A 42 -18.62 -16.86 -12.49
C VAL A 42 -19.45 -16.78 -11.21
N TRP A 43 -19.32 -17.79 -10.36
CA TRP A 43 -20.10 -17.89 -9.12
C TRP A 43 -19.36 -17.16 -7.99
N ARG A 44 -20.00 -16.18 -7.37
CA ARG A 44 -19.43 -15.41 -6.27
C ARG A 44 -20.44 -15.20 -5.15
N ASP A 45 -19.96 -15.35 -3.93
CA ASP A 45 -20.60 -14.76 -2.77
C ASP A 45 -20.02 -13.35 -2.60
N GLN A 46 -20.81 -12.34 -2.95
CA GLN A 46 -20.34 -10.95 -2.96
C GLN A 46 -19.99 -10.43 -1.56
N PHE A 47 -20.72 -10.91 -0.54
CA PHE A 47 -20.66 -10.38 0.83
C PHE A 47 -20.15 -11.41 1.85
N TYR A 48 -19.74 -12.59 1.38
CA TYR A 48 -19.28 -13.70 2.22
C TYR A 48 -20.34 -14.15 3.25
N ASN A 49 -21.62 -14.09 2.86
CA ASN A 49 -22.76 -14.40 3.73
C ASN A 49 -23.50 -15.70 3.34
N GLY A 50 -22.96 -16.47 2.40
CA GLY A 50 -23.53 -17.70 1.85
C GLY A 50 -24.45 -17.51 0.64
N ASP A 51 -24.76 -16.27 0.24
CA ASP A 51 -25.64 -15.96 -0.91
C ASP A 51 -24.84 -15.92 -2.22
N ILE A 52 -24.58 -17.11 -2.78
CA ILE A 52 -23.84 -17.25 -4.03
C ILE A 52 -24.68 -16.79 -5.22
N LYS A 53 -24.16 -15.79 -5.93
CA LYS A 53 -24.76 -15.25 -7.15
C LYS A 53 -23.88 -15.50 -8.36
N LYS A 54 -24.57 -15.58 -9.48
CA LYS A 54 -23.98 -15.70 -10.80
C LYS A 54 -23.63 -14.29 -11.31
N GLU A 55 -22.35 -14.04 -11.55
CA GLU A 55 -21.84 -12.79 -12.11
C GLU A 55 -21.15 -13.07 -13.46
N ARG A 56 -21.08 -12.05 -14.33
CA ARG A 56 -20.32 -12.15 -15.59
C ARG A 56 -18.82 -12.09 -15.30
N GLY A 57 -18.06 -12.95 -15.97
CA GLY A 57 -16.60 -12.90 -15.96
C GLY A 57 -16.07 -11.65 -16.66
N ALA A 58 -14.98 -11.10 -16.14
CA ALA A 58 -14.27 -9.98 -16.77
C ALA A 58 -12.75 -10.06 -16.50
N ILE A 59 -11.99 -9.38 -17.35
CA ILE A 59 -10.53 -9.27 -17.26
C ILE A 59 -10.13 -7.80 -17.32
N VAL A 60 -9.24 -7.38 -16.41
CA VAL A 60 -8.59 -6.06 -16.44
C VAL A 60 -7.14 -6.23 -16.88
N LEU A 61 -6.72 -5.46 -17.88
CA LEU A 61 -5.31 -5.33 -18.23
C LEU A 61 -4.67 -4.32 -17.29
N ARG A 62 -3.97 -4.83 -16.28
CA ARG A 62 -3.25 -4.03 -15.28
C ARG A 62 -1.84 -3.73 -15.75
N LEU A 63 -1.36 -2.51 -15.52
CA LEU A 63 -0.01 -2.07 -15.86
C LEU A 63 0.70 -1.52 -14.62
N ALA A 64 1.95 -1.92 -14.40
CA ALA A 64 2.83 -1.38 -13.38
C ALA A 64 4.28 -1.55 -13.84
N LYS A 65 5.20 -0.72 -13.31
CA LYS A 65 6.64 -0.89 -13.56
C LYS A 65 7.16 -2.22 -13.00
N SER A 66 6.55 -2.68 -11.91
CA SER A 66 6.90 -3.92 -11.22
C SER A 66 5.68 -4.47 -10.50
N TRP A 67 5.63 -5.79 -10.37
CA TRP A 67 4.63 -6.54 -9.61
C TRP A 67 5.22 -7.21 -8.36
N PHE A 68 6.49 -6.97 -8.06
CA PHE A 68 7.14 -7.50 -6.87
C PHE A 68 6.64 -6.81 -5.61
N ARG A 69 6.45 -7.60 -4.57
CA ARG A 69 5.75 -7.23 -3.34
C ARG A 69 6.63 -7.56 -2.14
N ILE A 70 6.30 -7.07 -0.95
CA ILE A 70 6.98 -7.50 0.28
C ILE A 70 6.93 -9.03 0.41
N GLY A 71 5.76 -9.62 0.13
CA GLY A 71 5.59 -11.08 0.10
C GLY A 71 6.51 -11.84 -0.85
N SER A 72 6.98 -11.21 -1.94
CA SER A 72 7.95 -11.81 -2.88
C SER A 72 9.32 -12.03 -2.25
N LEU A 73 9.72 -11.18 -1.30
CA LEU A 73 10.96 -11.34 -0.54
C LEU A 73 10.76 -12.22 0.70
N GLU A 74 9.59 -12.14 1.34
CA GLU A 74 9.26 -12.99 2.49
C GLU A 74 9.34 -14.49 2.16
N ILE A 75 8.79 -14.90 1.00
CA ILE A 75 8.81 -16.32 0.62
C ILE A 75 10.24 -16.85 0.43
N LEU A 76 11.12 -16.06 -0.22
CA LEU A 76 12.52 -16.46 -0.44
C LEU A 76 13.30 -16.52 0.88
N ALA A 77 13.09 -15.55 1.76
CA ALA A 77 13.71 -15.54 3.09
C ALA A 77 13.23 -16.71 3.94
N HIS A 78 11.93 -17.02 3.91
CA HIS A 78 11.33 -18.13 4.65
C HIS A 78 11.85 -19.49 4.16
N SER A 79 12.00 -19.66 2.85
CA SER A 79 12.53 -20.88 2.24
C SER A 79 14.06 -20.99 2.32
N GLY A 80 14.76 -19.97 2.85
CA GLY A 80 16.22 -19.96 2.95
C GLY A 80 16.95 -19.79 1.61
N GLU A 81 16.24 -19.37 0.56
CA GLU A 81 16.79 -19.20 -0.80
C GLU A 81 17.54 -17.87 -0.95
N LEU A 82 18.55 -17.66 -0.09
CA LEU A 82 19.23 -16.37 0.05
C LEU A 82 19.96 -15.91 -1.21
N ASP A 83 20.50 -16.84 -2.01
CA ASP A 83 21.16 -16.49 -3.27
C ASP A 83 20.17 -15.97 -4.30
N LEU A 84 18.99 -16.59 -4.39
CA LEU A 84 17.90 -16.10 -5.25
C LEU A 84 17.35 -14.76 -4.74
N GLN A 85 17.24 -14.61 -3.42
CA GLN A 85 16.84 -13.36 -2.80
C GLN A 85 17.79 -12.21 -3.13
N ARG A 86 19.13 -12.41 -3.04
CA ARG A 86 20.13 -11.41 -3.46
C ARG A 86 19.98 -11.05 -4.93
N ARG A 87 19.84 -12.05 -5.81
CA ARG A 87 19.66 -11.82 -7.24
C ARG A 87 18.40 -11.01 -7.55
N LEU A 88 17.28 -11.32 -6.89
CA LEU A 88 16.04 -10.56 -7.05
C LEU A 88 16.21 -9.13 -6.55
N LEU A 89 16.85 -8.93 -5.40
CA LEU A 89 17.06 -7.61 -4.82
C LEU A 89 18.00 -6.75 -5.67
N ASP A 90 19.11 -7.31 -6.14
CA ASP A 90 20.03 -6.64 -7.06
C ASP A 90 19.32 -6.26 -8.37
N PHE A 91 18.50 -7.15 -8.93
CA PHE A 91 17.66 -6.84 -10.10
C PHE A 91 16.69 -5.70 -9.85
N LEU A 92 15.95 -5.74 -8.73
CA LEU A 92 15.01 -4.68 -8.36
C LEU A 92 15.69 -3.33 -8.23
N ILE A 93 16.84 -3.28 -7.55
CA ILE A 93 17.60 -2.04 -7.35
C ILE A 93 18.07 -1.50 -8.70
N GLN A 94 18.68 -2.35 -9.52
CA GLN A 94 19.18 -1.96 -10.84
C GLN A 94 18.07 -1.39 -11.75
N GLU A 95 16.90 -2.04 -11.79
CA GLU A 95 15.83 -1.68 -12.73
C GLU A 95 14.92 -0.55 -12.23
N HIS A 96 14.77 -0.38 -10.91
CA HIS A 96 13.72 0.49 -10.35
C HIS A 96 14.23 1.53 -9.36
N PHE A 97 15.48 1.43 -8.90
CA PHE A 97 16.10 2.37 -7.98
C PHE A 97 17.44 2.90 -8.54
N PRO A 98 17.43 3.56 -9.71
CA PRO A 98 18.65 3.96 -10.42
C PRO A 98 19.53 4.96 -9.65
N SER A 99 19.01 5.59 -8.60
CA SER A 99 19.78 6.47 -7.70
C SER A 99 20.69 5.70 -6.74
N ILE A 100 20.46 4.40 -6.53
CA ILE A 100 21.24 3.55 -5.63
C ILE A 100 22.44 2.98 -6.39
N ALA A 101 23.64 3.23 -5.87
CA ALA A 101 24.86 2.73 -6.50
C ALA A 101 25.02 1.21 -6.26
N MET A 102 25.04 0.41 -7.32
CA MET A 102 25.18 -1.05 -7.22
C MET A 102 26.49 -1.50 -6.56
N ASN A 103 27.54 -0.67 -6.60
CA ASN A 103 28.83 -0.97 -5.99
C ASN A 103 28.91 -0.53 -4.51
N ASP A 104 27.88 0.14 -3.98
CA ASP A 104 27.83 0.50 -2.56
C ASP A 104 27.51 -0.73 -1.72
N SER A 105 28.28 -0.92 -0.64
CA SER A 105 28.02 -2.00 0.32
C SER A 105 26.67 -1.83 1.04
N ASN A 106 26.15 -0.61 1.11
CA ASN A 106 24.87 -0.24 1.74
C ASN A 106 23.68 -0.19 0.76
N ARG A 107 23.81 -0.66 -0.49
CA ARG A 107 22.70 -0.62 -1.47
C ARG A 107 21.38 -1.21 -0.98
N TYR A 108 21.42 -2.29 -0.18
CA TYR A 108 20.21 -2.87 0.41
C TYR A 108 19.60 -2.02 1.53
N LEU A 109 20.44 -1.27 2.25
CA LEU A 109 20.01 -0.32 3.26
C LEU A 109 19.37 0.91 2.61
N GLU A 110 19.95 1.43 1.53
CA GLU A 110 19.38 2.53 0.73
C GLU A 110 18.06 2.13 0.08
N PHE A 111 17.97 0.91 -0.45
CA PHE A 111 16.73 0.34 -0.95
C PHE A 111 15.66 0.34 0.15
N PHE A 112 16.00 -0.21 1.32
CA PHE A 112 15.07 -0.28 2.44
C PHE A 112 14.63 1.12 2.90
N SER A 113 15.56 2.08 3.00
CA SER A 113 15.28 3.48 3.33
C SER A 113 14.31 4.12 2.33
N THR A 114 14.52 3.88 1.04
CA THR A 114 13.64 4.39 -0.02
C THR A 114 12.24 3.78 0.10
N VAL A 115 12.12 2.46 0.30
CA VAL A 115 10.81 1.82 0.44
C VAL A 115 10.08 2.28 1.70
N VAL A 116 10.79 2.49 2.81
CA VAL A 116 10.19 3.01 4.07
C VAL A 116 9.61 4.41 3.86
N SER A 117 10.40 5.33 3.31
CA SER A 117 9.99 6.72 3.08
C SER A 117 8.87 6.84 2.04
N GLU A 118 8.96 6.13 0.92
CA GLU A 118 7.93 6.15 -0.13
C GLU A 118 6.62 5.48 0.33
N THR A 119 6.70 4.44 1.17
CA THR A 119 5.50 3.82 1.74
C THR A 119 4.82 4.75 2.76
N ALA A 120 5.60 5.46 3.58
CA ALA A 120 5.07 6.50 4.47
C ALA A 120 4.35 7.60 3.67
N ASN A 121 4.97 8.05 2.57
CA ASN A 121 4.38 9.03 1.65
C ASN A 121 3.08 8.53 1.02
N LEU A 122 3.06 7.29 0.52
CA LEU A 122 1.88 6.67 -0.08
C LEU A 122 0.70 6.63 0.91
N ILE A 123 0.96 6.18 2.14
CA ILE A 123 -0.09 6.07 3.15
C ILE A 123 -0.58 7.45 3.57
N ALA A 124 0.31 8.45 3.71
CA ALA A 124 -0.11 9.83 3.97
C ALA A 124 -1.02 10.37 2.85
N LEU A 125 -0.72 10.05 1.58
CA LEU A 125 -1.58 10.37 0.45
C LEU A 125 -2.95 9.69 0.55
N TRP A 126 -3.00 8.39 0.87
CA TRP A 126 -4.27 7.68 1.10
C TRP A 126 -5.12 8.37 2.17
N MET A 127 -4.51 8.68 3.31
CA MET A 127 -5.19 9.34 4.43
C MET A 127 -5.70 10.74 4.04
N SER A 128 -4.95 11.49 3.22
CA SER A 128 -5.33 12.84 2.77
C SER A 128 -6.55 12.90 1.85
N VAL A 129 -6.90 11.78 1.19
CA VAL A 129 -8.08 11.67 0.31
C VAL A 129 -9.16 10.76 0.89
N GLY A 130 -9.02 10.30 2.14
CA GLY A 130 -9.99 9.42 2.77
C GLY A 130 -10.03 8.02 2.16
N PHE A 131 -8.95 7.54 1.55
CA PHE A 131 -8.90 6.21 0.93
C PHE A 131 -8.53 5.13 1.96
N ALA A 132 -9.39 4.12 2.09
CA ALA A 132 -9.13 2.88 2.81
C ALA A 132 -8.97 1.72 1.83
N HIS A 133 -7.82 1.04 1.87
CA HIS A 133 -7.50 -0.07 0.96
C HIS A 133 -8.26 -1.36 1.29
N GLY A 134 -8.50 -1.62 2.58
CA GLY A 134 -9.31 -2.76 3.06
C GLY A 134 -8.61 -4.13 3.11
N VAL A 135 -7.46 -4.31 2.46
CA VAL A 135 -6.67 -5.57 2.51
C VAL A 135 -5.18 -5.25 2.43
N CYS A 136 -4.62 -4.78 3.54
CA CYS A 136 -3.21 -4.37 3.62
C CYS A 136 -2.28 -5.51 4.07
N ASN A 137 -2.42 -6.69 3.47
CA ASN A 137 -1.46 -7.79 3.69
C ASN A 137 -0.10 -7.45 3.07
N THR A 138 0.98 -8.11 3.49
CA THR A 138 2.33 -7.89 2.93
C THR A 138 2.43 -8.25 1.46
N ASP A 139 1.63 -9.22 1.00
CA ASP A 139 1.49 -9.54 -0.40
C ASP A 139 0.63 -8.54 -1.17
N ASN A 140 0.11 -7.46 -0.57
CA ASN A 140 -0.52 -6.34 -1.29
C ASN A 140 0.31 -5.04 -1.21
N PHE A 141 1.52 -5.10 -0.63
CA PHE A 141 2.43 -3.96 -0.58
C PHE A 141 3.49 -4.09 -1.68
N SER A 142 3.40 -3.20 -2.67
CA SER A 142 4.40 -3.09 -3.74
C SER A 142 5.75 -2.65 -3.18
N LEU A 143 6.84 -3.25 -3.66
CA LEU A 143 8.20 -2.80 -3.33
C LEU A 143 8.53 -1.43 -3.95
N LEU A 144 7.72 -0.93 -4.89
CA LEU A 144 7.86 0.40 -5.47
C LEU A 144 6.93 1.42 -4.81
N SER A 145 6.29 1.05 -3.69
CA SER A 145 5.39 1.94 -2.93
C SER A 145 4.29 2.58 -3.79
N ILE A 146 3.68 1.77 -4.66
CA ILE A 146 2.47 2.10 -5.42
C ILE A 146 1.27 1.34 -4.87
N THR A 147 0.08 1.94 -4.98
CA THR A 147 -1.19 1.27 -4.69
C THR A 147 -1.44 0.14 -5.70
N ILE A 148 -1.74 -1.06 -5.23
CA ILE A 148 -2.03 -2.24 -6.07
C ILE A 148 -3.18 -3.05 -5.45
N ASP A 149 -3.76 -3.97 -6.22
CA ASP A 149 -4.73 -4.96 -5.74
C ASP A 149 -5.99 -4.34 -5.11
N TYR A 150 -6.74 -3.63 -5.96
CA TYR A 150 -8.01 -2.99 -5.61
C TYR A 150 -9.14 -4.00 -5.41
N GLY A 151 -9.27 -4.51 -4.18
CA GLY A 151 -10.38 -5.39 -3.77
C GLY A 151 -11.49 -4.61 -3.04
N PRO A 152 -11.72 -4.88 -1.75
CA PRO A 152 -12.73 -4.18 -0.95
C PRO A 152 -12.19 -2.84 -0.40
N PHE A 153 -11.75 -1.95 -1.30
CA PHE A 153 -11.39 -0.59 -0.93
C PHE A 153 -12.64 0.30 -0.77
N GLY A 154 -12.46 1.47 -0.17
CA GLY A 154 -13.49 2.52 -0.12
C GLY A 154 -12.89 3.91 0.07
N PHE A 155 -13.54 4.91 -0.50
CA PHE A 155 -13.32 6.31 -0.10
C PHE A 155 -14.35 6.65 0.96
N MET A 156 -13.92 7.36 1.98
CA MET A 156 -14.74 7.79 3.10
C MET A 156 -15.67 8.94 2.66
N ASP A 157 -16.98 8.71 2.70
CA ASP A 157 -17.98 9.73 2.36
C ASP A 157 -18.14 10.77 3.49
N SER A 158 -18.45 10.28 4.70
CA SER A 158 -18.44 11.08 5.94
C SER A 158 -17.22 10.72 6.79
N TYR A 159 -16.63 11.70 7.46
CA TYR A 159 -15.41 11.47 8.25
C TYR A 159 -15.65 10.48 9.40
N ASP A 160 -15.12 9.26 9.24
CA ASP A 160 -15.07 8.22 10.27
C ASP A 160 -13.68 7.56 10.30
N PRO A 161 -12.84 7.82 11.34
CA PRO A 161 -11.53 7.20 11.47
C PRO A 161 -11.61 5.68 11.73
N ASN A 162 -12.81 5.16 12.00
CA ASN A 162 -13.06 3.73 12.14
C ASN A 162 -13.69 3.10 10.88
N PHE A 163 -13.79 3.83 9.77
CA PHE A 163 -14.33 3.31 8.51
C PHE A 163 -13.57 2.05 8.07
N VAL A 164 -14.31 0.97 7.80
CA VAL A 164 -13.80 -0.31 7.30
C VAL A 164 -14.51 -0.65 6.00
N PRO A 165 -13.80 -0.64 4.86
CA PRO A 165 -14.44 -0.92 3.57
C PRO A 165 -14.59 -2.42 3.29
N ASN A 166 -13.87 -3.26 4.03
CA ASN A 166 -13.89 -4.71 3.87
C ASN A 166 -14.85 -5.37 4.85
N THR A 167 -15.94 -5.95 4.33
CA THR A 167 -16.96 -6.63 5.14
C THR A 167 -16.46 -7.92 5.80
N SER A 168 -15.32 -8.46 5.36
CA SER A 168 -14.68 -9.64 5.97
C SER A 168 -13.60 -9.28 6.99
N ASP A 169 -13.38 -8.00 7.27
CA ASP A 169 -12.42 -7.54 8.29
C ASP A 169 -13.15 -7.29 9.62
N ASP A 170 -13.61 -8.39 10.24
CA ASP A 170 -14.37 -8.35 11.50
C ASP A 170 -13.56 -7.71 12.66
N GLU A 171 -12.23 -7.90 12.65
CA GLU A 171 -11.31 -7.30 13.62
C GLU A 171 -11.01 -5.83 13.33
N ARG A 172 -11.49 -5.28 12.20
CA ARG A 172 -11.26 -3.90 11.76
C ARG A 172 -9.77 -3.56 11.65
N ARG A 173 -8.95 -4.56 11.32
CA ARG A 173 -7.49 -4.46 11.20
C ARG A 173 -7.09 -3.43 10.16
N TYR A 174 -7.84 -3.34 9.07
CA TYR A 174 -7.59 -2.49 7.91
C TYR A 174 -8.51 -1.25 7.85
N LYS A 175 -9.06 -0.84 9.01
CA LYS A 175 -9.76 0.44 9.13
C LYS A 175 -8.86 1.61 8.74
N ILE A 176 -9.45 2.70 8.24
CA ILE A 176 -8.71 3.85 7.73
C ILE A 176 -7.70 4.41 8.76
N GLY A 177 -8.13 4.60 10.01
CA GLY A 177 -7.29 5.13 11.08
C GLY A 177 -6.14 4.20 11.51
N ASN A 178 -6.08 2.96 11.01
CA ASN A 178 -5.01 2.01 11.33
C ASN A 178 -4.02 1.78 10.18
N GLN A 179 -4.25 2.35 8.98
CA GLN A 179 -3.41 2.07 7.81
C GLN A 179 -1.94 2.45 8.01
N ALA A 180 -1.65 3.53 8.75
CA ALA A 180 -0.28 3.93 9.08
C ALA A 180 0.44 2.87 9.94
N ASN A 181 -0.23 2.30 10.94
CA ASN A 181 0.33 1.23 11.77
C ASN A 181 0.52 -0.07 10.97
N VAL A 182 -0.42 -0.38 10.07
CA VAL A 182 -0.30 -1.55 9.19
C VAL A 182 0.88 -1.39 8.21
N GLY A 183 1.09 -0.18 7.69
CA GLY A 183 2.27 0.15 6.88
C GLY A 183 3.57 -0.12 7.63
N LEU A 184 3.69 0.37 8.88
CA LEU A 184 4.83 0.08 9.75
C LEU A 184 5.02 -1.42 9.98
N PHE A 185 3.92 -2.14 10.27
CA PHE A 185 3.95 -3.59 10.44
C PHE A 185 4.49 -4.30 9.18
N ASN A 186 4.02 -3.94 7.99
CA ASN A 186 4.46 -4.54 6.74
C ASN A 186 5.92 -4.20 6.42
N LEU A 187 6.38 -2.97 6.68
CA LEU A 187 7.79 -2.60 6.57
C LEU A 187 8.67 -3.36 7.57
N SER A 188 8.16 -3.67 8.76
CA SER A 188 8.87 -4.54 9.71
C SER A 188 9.03 -5.97 9.16
N LYS A 189 8.06 -6.47 8.38
CA LYS A 189 8.13 -7.76 7.69
C LYS A 189 9.14 -7.74 6.54
N LEU A 190 9.17 -6.65 5.77
CA LEU A 190 10.22 -6.42 4.78
C LEU A 190 11.61 -6.44 5.45
N LEU A 191 11.79 -5.73 6.56
CA LEU A 191 13.05 -5.75 7.29
C LEU A 191 13.42 -7.17 7.76
N GLN A 192 12.46 -7.93 8.31
CA GLN A 192 12.67 -9.32 8.69
C GLN A 192 13.16 -10.17 7.51
N ALA A 193 12.57 -10.00 6.32
CA ALA A 193 12.98 -10.70 5.11
C ALA A 193 14.40 -10.28 4.66
N LEU A 194 14.81 -9.03 4.83
CA LEU A 194 16.13 -8.53 4.43
C LEU A 194 17.25 -8.89 5.42
N LYS A 195 16.95 -9.07 6.71
CA LYS A 195 17.95 -9.33 7.77
C LYS A 195 18.98 -10.42 7.45
N PRO A 196 18.65 -11.57 6.82
CA PRO A 196 19.66 -12.58 6.47
C PRO A 196 20.75 -12.09 5.51
N LEU A 197 20.48 -11.03 4.74
CA LEU A 197 21.40 -10.46 3.76
C LEU A 197 22.23 -9.30 4.31
N LEU A 198 21.93 -8.81 5.51
CA LEU A 198 22.57 -7.64 6.12
C LEU A 198 23.63 -8.05 7.15
N ASP A 199 24.73 -7.29 7.17
CA ASP A 199 25.73 -7.41 8.23
C ASP A 199 25.21 -6.83 9.59
N PRO A 200 25.91 -7.06 10.72
CA PRO A 200 25.46 -6.56 12.03
C PRO A 200 25.25 -5.03 12.11
N ARG A 201 26.10 -4.24 11.45
CA ARG A 201 25.98 -2.78 11.42
C ARG A 201 24.77 -2.37 10.59
N GLN A 202 24.59 -2.96 9.42
CA GLN A 202 23.44 -2.71 8.54
C GLN A 202 22.12 -3.08 9.21
N LYS A 203 22.07 -4.15 9.99
CA LYS A 203 20.89 -4.52 10.78
C LYS A 203 20.51 -3.44 11.79
N GLN A 204 21.49 -2.83 12.46
CA GLN A 204 21.24 -1.74 13.40
C GLN A 204 20.72 -0.50 12.68
N LEU A 205 21.37 -0.10 11.59
CA LEU A 205 20.94 1.06 10.78
C LEU A 205 19.55 0.85 10.18
N ALA A 206 19.24 -0.36 9.72
CA ALA A 206 17.92 -0.67 9.16
C ALA A 206 16.81 -0.59 10.22
N SER A 207 17.08 -0.97 11.46
CA SER A 207 16.14 -0.74 12.57
C SER A 207 15.89 0.76 12.80
N GLN A 208 16.95 1.59 12.79
CA GLN A 208 16.83 3.05 12.95
C GLN A 208 16.02 3.69 11.80
N ILE A 209 16.23 3.22 10.56
CA ILE A 209 15.42 3.66 9.41
C ILE A 209 13.94 3.34 9.64
N LEU A 210 13.62 2.15 10.13
CA LEU A 210 12.24 1.75 10.41
C LEU A 210 11.62 2.58 11.54
N GLU A 211 12.39 2.92 12.57
CA GLU A 211 11.96 3.81 13.67
C GLU A 211 11.58 5.21 13.16
N GLY A 212 12.25 5.71 12.12
CA GLY A 212 11.94 7.00 11.47
C GLY A 212 10.64 7.03 10.65
N TYR A 213 10.01 5.88 10.38
CA TYR A 213 8.78 5.80 9.57
C TYR A 213 7.66 6.72 10.07
N GLY A 214 7.44 6.75 11.40
CA GLY A 214 6.36 7.53 12.00
C GLY A 214 6.51 9.02 11.78
N GLU A 215 7.75 9.51 11.86
CA GLU A 215 8.10 10.90 11.60
C GLU A 215 7.89 11.26 10.12
N HIS A 216 8.39 10.43 9.19
CA HIS A 216 8.17 10.64 7.76
C HIS A 216 6.68 10.69 7.39
N TYR A 217 5.89 9.75 7.92
CA TYR A 217 4.44 9.73 7.71
C TYR A 217 3.78 11.01 8.25
N TYR A 218 4.11 11.41 9.49
CA TYR A 218 3.48 12.56 10.13
C TYR A 218 3.80 13.88 9.43
N ILE A 219 5.08 14.10 9.09
CA ILE A 219 5.50 15.29 8.32
C ILE A 219 4.69 15.37 7.03
N ARG A 220 4.64 14.27 6.26
CA ARG A 220 3.94 14.25 4.98
C ARG A 220 2.43 14.44 5.13
N PHE A 221 1.82 13.81 6.13
CA PHE A 221 0.41 13.96 6.44
C PHE A 221 0.06 15.42 6.74
N THR A 222 0.83 16.06 7.63
CA THR A 222 0.65 17.47 7.99
C THR A 222 0.82 18.38 6.77
N GLU A 223 1.86 18.18 5.95
CA GLU A 223 2.05 18.95 4.71
C GLU A 223 0.82 18.87 3.78
N LEU A 224 0.27 17.68 3.59
CA LEU A 224 -0.89 17.46 2.73
C LEU A 224 -2.13 18.18 3.26
N PHE A 225 -2.39 18.10 4.57
CA PHE A 225 -3.52 18.78 5.17
C PHE A 225 -3.35 20.30 5.19
N LYS A 226 -2.15 20.81 5.47
CA LYS A 226 -1.85 22.25 5.36
C LYS A 226 -2.17 22.78 3.96
N ARG A 227 -1.75 22.06 2.92
CA ARG A 227 -2.06 22.41 1.52
C ARG A 227 -3.57 22.42 1.25
N LYS A 228 -4.31 21.42 1.76
CA LYS A 228 -5.78 21.35 1.60
C LYS A 228 -6.50 22.49 2.32
N LEU A 229 -5.95 22.99 3.43
CA LEU A 229 -6.49 24.10 4.21
C LEU A 229 -5.99 25.48 3.75
N GLY A 230 -5.04 25.53 2.81
CA GLY A 230 -4.44 26.78 2.37
C GLY A 230 -3.53 27.44 3.41
N LEU A 231 -3.01 26.66 4.38
CA LEU A 231 -2.09 27.15 5.41
C LEU A 231 -0.69 27.34 4.80
N LEU A 232 -0.19 28.57 4.79
CA LEU A 232 1.11 28.97 4.25
C LEU A 232 2.14 29.13 5.36
N GLY A 233 3.40 28.80 5.06
CA GLY A 233 4.52 28.93 6.01
C GLY A 233 4.55 27.82 7.06
N GLU A 234 5.30 28.03 8.14
CA GLU A 234 5.39 27.12 9.29
C GLU A 234 4.86 27.84 10.52
N ASN A 235 3.70 27.41 11.02
CA ASN A 235 3.14 27.87 12.28
C ASN A 235 2.98 26.66 13.22
N GLU A 236 3.38 26.81 14.48
CA GLU A 236 3.29 25.77 15.51
C GLU A 236 1.83 25.32 15.75
N ASP A 237 0.86 26.21 15.50
CA ASP A 237 -0.57 25.94 15.69
C ASP A 237 -1.22 25.14 14.54
N ASP A 238 -0.54 24.94 13.41
CA ASP A 238 -1.12 24.24 12.24
C ASP A 238 -1.54 22.81 12.58
N ASN A 239 -0.73 22.12 13.40
CA ASN A 239 -1.04 20.77 13.87
C ASN A 239 -2.30 20.73 14.74
N TYR A 240 -2.49 21.75 15.58
CA TYR A 240 -3.69 21.88 16.39
C TYR A 240 -4.93 22.11 15.52
N LEU A 241 -4.84 23.00 14.53
CA LEU A 241 -5.95 23.28 13.61
C LEU A 241 -6.38 22.02 12.82
N ILE A 242 -5.41 21.25 12.31
CA ILE A 242 -5.70 19.99 11.61
C ILE A 242 -6.38 19.01 12.56
N ALA A 243 -5.83 18.79 13.76
CA ALA A 243 -6.41 17.88 14.74
C ALA A 243 -7.83 18.33 15.17
N PHE A 244 -8.04 19.63 15.36
CA PHE A 244 -9.33 20.21 15.72
C PHE A 244 -10.37 20.00 14.61
N LEU A 245 -10.02 20.28 13.35
CA LEU A 245 -10.90 20.05 12.21
C LEU A 245 -11.35 18.59 12.11
N LEU A 246 -10.39 17.66 12.20
CA LEU A 246 -10.69 16.23 12.15
C LEU A 246 -11.58 15.81 13.32
N LYS A 247 -11.37 16.38 14.51
CA LYS A 247 -12.22 16.12 15.67
C LYS A 247 -13.65 16.65 15.51
N VAL A 248 -13.82 17.86 14.99
CA VAL A 248 -15.16 18.45 14.77
C VAL A 248 -15.90 17.71 13.64
N SER A 249 -15.18 17.23 12.63
CA SER A 249 -15.77 16.46 11.52
C SER A 249 -16.39 15.12 11.97
N LEU A 250 -16.07 14.62 13.18
CA LEU A 250 -16.74 13.47 13.78
C LEU A 250 -18.18 13.75 14.23
N LEU A 251 -18.55 15.03 14.37
CA LEU A 251 -19.83 15.47 14.93
C LEU A 251 -20.85 15.86 13.84
N CYS A 252 -20.45 15.83 12.57
CA CYS A 252 -21.27 16.17 11.41
C CYS A 252 -21.63 14.93 10.60
#